data_AF-A0A0R1WHB6-F1
#
_entry.id   AF-A0A0R1WHB6-F1
#
_cell.length_a   1.000
_cell.length_b   1.000
_cell.length_c   1.000
_cell.angle_alpha   90.00
_cell.angle_beta   90.00
_cell.angle_gamma   90.00
#
_symmetry.space_group_name_H-M   'P 1'
#
loop_
_entity.id
_entity.type
_entity.pdbx_description
1 polymer ?
#
loop_
_entity_poly.entity_id
_entity_poly.type
_entity_poly.pdbx_seq_one_letter_code
_entity_poly.pdbx_strand_id
1 'polypeptide(L)'
;MKIKSYFNRMTPSMIVVTIVGLIGSILILSPKMMMIYIPNNEQLNLMKEAQLYYKGDSNNILEYSKYILSDNQLTERHYFFTAQLVFLKFAVIFNQLLYSSTEFDIRFLGMTYLGFYLCGLYWLTKVVFPRNTKPKNRIEALFLGLVAALLGGLRYFNSFYNFPVTLITIIYITAACFNLIRLNRVKFEGIFISLLISTSLLVTNDFKNWWMAGIFFILLCVIVWMRLSDAKKRMYFIASAFLMMIISGWATYHFNNPKNLAVPQNKVQLKNKLSKLPPNKNDF
;
A
#
# COMPACT_ATOMS: atom_id res chain seq x y z
N MET A 1 -1.66 10.42 -38.78
CA MET A 1 -0.40 11.21 -38.69
C MET A 1 -0.10 11.77 -37.28
N LYS A 2 -1.09 12.25 -36.50
CA LYS A 2 -0.85 12.84 -35.16
C LYS A 2 -0.32 11.86 -34.09
N ILE A 3 -0.80 10.62 -34.05
CA ILE A 3 -0.40 9.62 -33.04
C ILE A 3 1.10 9.27 -33.11
N LYS A 4 1.64 9.10 -34.33
CA LYS A 4 3.07 8.81 -34.55
C LYS A 4 3.98 9.96 -34.08
N SER A 5 3.51 11.20 -34.23
CA SER A 5 4.23 12.40 -33.76
C SER A 5 4.25 12.50 -32.22
N TYR A 6 3.12 12.19 -31.55
CA TYR A 6 3.04 12.13 -30.09
C TYR A 6 3.93 11.03 -29.50
N PHE A 7 3.86 9.82 -30.04
CA PHE A 7 4.69 8.69 -29.59
C PHE A 7 6.19 8.98 -29.73
N ASN A 8 6.57 9.78 -30.74
CA ASN A 8 7.94 10.21 -30.94
C ASN A 8 8.45 11.26 -29.94
N ARG A 9 7.56 11.92 -29.18
CA ARG A 9 7.91 12.90 -28.14
C ARG A 9 7.88 12.33 -26.73
N MET A 10 7.21 11.20 -26.51
CA MET A 10 7.10 10.57 -25.20
C MET A 10 8.39 9.85 -24.79
N THR A 11 8.77 10.03 -23.53
CA THR A 11 9.83 9.21 -22.92
C THR A 11 9.31 7.81 -22.63
N PRO A 12 10.18 6.77 -22.56
CA PRO A 12 9.78 5.41 -22.19
C PRO A 12 8.93 5.36 -20.91
N SER A 13 9.30 6.13 -19.89
CA SER A 13 8.55 6.24 -18.64
C SER A 13 7.13 6.79 -18.81
N MET A 14 6.97 7.82 -19.65
CA MET A 14 5.65 8.39 -19.93
C MET A 14 4.76 7.39 -20.67
N ILE A 15 5.31 6.58 -21.58
CA ILE A 15 4.58 5.54 -22.29
C ILE A 15 4.02 4.52 -21.28
N VAL A 16 4.87 3.99 -20.40
CA VAL A 16 4.46 3.01 -19.38
C VAL A 16 3.37 3.58 -18.49
N VAL A 17 3.58 4.78 -17.93
CA VAL A 17 2.61 5.45 -17.05
C VAL A 17 1.29 5.71 -17.76
N THR A 18 1.31 6.13 -19.01
CA THR A 18 0.09 6.43 -19.77
C THR A 18 -0.73 5.15 -20.00
N ILE A 19 -0.07 4.06 -20.42
CA ILE A 19 -0.75 2.80 -20.71
C ILE A 19 -1.34 2.19 -19.45
N VAL A 20 -0.52 2.10 -18.40
CA VAL A 20 -0.95 1.56 -17.10
C VAL A 20 -2.03 2.46 -16.50
N GLY A 21 -1.90 3.77 -16.61
CA GLY A 21 -2.88 4.73 -16.11
C GLY A 21 -4.22 4.59 -16.82
N LEU A 22 -4.22 4.44 -18.16
CA LEU A 22 -5.45 4.22 -18.93
C LEU A 22 -6.11 2.89 -18.58
N ILE A 23 -5.36 1.78 -18.65
CA ILE A 23 -5.91 0.44 -18.36
C ILE A 23 -6.36 0.35 -16.90
N GLY A 24 -5.54 0.84 -15.96
CA GLY A 24 -5.85 0.86 -14.54
C GLY A 24 -7.09 1.70 -14.22
N SER A 25 -7.23 2.88 -14.84
CA SER A 25 -8.43 3.71 -14.65
C SER A 25 -9.69 3.03 -15.18
N ILE A 26 -9.61 2.38 -16.36
CA ILE A 26 -10.73 1.60 -16.91
C ILE A 26 -11.11 0.47 -15.96
N LEU A 27 -10.14 -0.29 -15.44
CA LEU A 27 -10.38 -1.38 -14.49
C LEU A 27 -11.00 -0.88 -13.19
N ILE A 28 -10.50 0.24 -12.65
CA ILE A 28 -10.97 0.80 -11.39
C ILE A 28 -12.40 1.35 -11.52
N LEU A 29 -12.72 1.98 -12.65
CA LEU A 29 -14.04 2.56 -12.86
C LEU A 29 -15.10 1.53 -13.31
N SER A 30 -14.68 0.34 -13.73
CA SER A 30 -15.58 -0.72 -14.20
C SER A 30 -16.18 -1.53 -13.05
N PRO A 31 -17.50 -1.43 -12.76
CA PRO A 31 -18.14 -2.15 -11.66
C PRO A 31 -18.03 -3.67 -11.78
N LYS A 32 -18.11 -4.20 -13.01
CA LYS A 32 -18.03 -5.64 -13.30
C LYS A 32 -16.66 -6.26 -13.04
N MET A 33 -15.61 -5.43 -12.92
CA MET A 33 -14.23 -5.88 -12.71
C MET A 33 -13.79 -5.74 -11.26
N MET A 34 -14.67 -5.25 -10.37
CA MET A 34 -14.39 -5.12 -8.96
C MET A 34 -14.37 -6.50 -8.32
N MET A 35 -13.26 -6.83 -7.66
CA MET A 35 -13.22 -7.97 -6.74
C MET A 35 -13.88 -7.56 -5.43
N ILE A 36 -15.19 -7.79 -5.37
CA ILE A 36 -15.96 -7.74 -4.14
C ILE A 36 -15.87 -9.14 -3.52
N TYR A 37 -15.15 -9.25 -2.41
CA TYR A 37 -15.04 -10.48 -1.65
C TYR A 37 -15.52 -10.26 -0.23
N ILE A 38 -16.04 -11.32 0.39
CA ILE A 38 -16.36 -11.32 1.81
C ILE A 38 -15.03 -11.13 2.56
N PRO A 39 -14.91 -10.08 3.38
CA PRO A 39 -13.64 -9.75 4.00
C PRO A 39 -13.29 -10.79 5.06
N ASN A 40 -12.02 -11.15 5.10
CA ASN A 40 -11.47 -11.96 6.18
C ASN A 40 -11.33 -11.11 7.47
N ASN A 41 -10.94 -11.75 8.58
CA ASN A 41 -10.78 -11.06 9.87
C ASN A 41 -9.77 -9.90 9.82
N GLU A 42 -8.69 -10.03 9.04
CA GLU A 42 -7.67 -8.97 8.87
C GLU A 42 -8.26 -7.74 8.15
N GLN A 43 -9.03 -7.98 7.08
CA GLN A 43 -9.71 -6.94 6.31
C GLN A 43 -10.79 -6.24 7.13
N LEU A 44 -11.55 -6.99 7.94
CA LEU A 44 -12.51 -6.42 8.88
C LEU A 44 -11.84 -5.52 9.93
N ASN A 45 -10.69 -5.94 10.46
CA ASN A 45 -9.92 -5.12 11.41
C ASN A 45 -9.39 -3.83 10.76
N LEU A 46 -8.89 -3.93 9.52
CA LEU A 46 -8.48 -2.77 8.74
C LEU A 46 -9.63 -1.78 8.53
N MET A 47 -10.80 -2.28 8.14
CA MET A 47 -11.99 -1.46 7.91
C MET A 47 -12.43 -0.75 9.19
N LYS A 48 -12.50 -1.47 10.33
CA LYS A 48 -12.84 -0.90 11.63
C LYS A 48 -11.86 0.20 12.05
N GLU A 49 -10.56 -0.03 11.88
CA GLU A 49 -9.52 0.96 12.21
C GLU A 49 -9.59 2.21 11.30
N ALA A 50 -10.11 2.05 10.08
CA ALA A 50 -10.43 3.17 9.19
C ALA A 50 -11.85 3.74 9.36
N GLN A 51 -12.61 3.27 10.37
CA GLN A 51 -14.00 3.66 10.65
C GLN A 51 -14.98 3.39 9.49
N LEU A 52 -14.69 2.36 8.69
CA LEU A 52 -15.51 1.94 7.56
C LEU A 52 -16.39 0.75 7.94
N TYR A 53 -17.68 0.87 7.68
CA TYR A 53 -18.66 -0.17 7.91
C TYR A 53 -19.42 -0.50 6.62
N TYR A 54 -19.80 -1.77 6.45
CA TYR A 54 -20.62 -2.16 5.31
C TYR A 54 -21.95 -1.41 5.32
N LYS A 55 -22.29 -0.84 4.17
CA LYS A 55 -23.66 -0.43 3.89
C LYS A 55 -24.44 -1.71 3.59
N GLY A 56 -25.17 -2.19 4.59
CA GLY A 56 -25.80 -3.52 4.55
C GLY A 56 -26.88 -3.65 3.48
N ASP A 57 -26.95 -4.88 2.96
CA ASP A 57 -28.06 -5.53 2.26
C ASP A 57 -28.48 -4.98 0.89
N SER A 58 -27.73 -5.36 -0.16
CA SER A 58 -28.32 -5.37 -1.50
C SER A 58 -27.69 -6.38 -2.47
N ASN A 59 -28.56 -6.88 -3.34
CA ASN A 59 -28.20 -7.73 -4.49
C ASN A 59 -27.47 -6.94 -5.61
N ASN A 60 -27.09 -5.68 -5.38
CA ASN A 60 -26.48 -4.79 -6.37
C ASN A 60 -24.97 -4.64 -6.15
N ILE A 61 -24.18 -5.12 -7.13
CA ILE A 61 -22.71 -5.03 -7.17
C ILE A 61 -22.20 -3.59 -6.93
N LEU A 62 -22.96 -2.57 -7.33
CA LEU A 62 -22.61 -1.16 -7.14
C LEU A 62 -22.62 -0.72 -5.67
N GLU A 63 -23.40 -1.34 -4.80
CA GLU A 63 -23.46 -0.97 -3.39
C GLU A 63 -22.35 -1.61 -2.54
N TYR A 64 -21.81 -2.76 -2.96
CA TYR A 64 -20.61 -3.35 -2.37
C TYR A 64 -19.34 -2.49 -2.55
N SER A 65 -19.41 -1.48 -3.43
CA SER A 65 -18.36 -0.48 -3.57
C SER A 65 -18.46 0.65 -2.55
N LYS A 66 -19.56 0.74 -1.78
CA LYS A 66 -19.86 1.84 -0.86
C LYS A 66 -19.88 1.39 0.60
N TYR A 67 -19.31 2.22 1.46
CA TYR A 67 -19.15 2.01 2.90
C TYR A 67 -19.63 3.23 3.65
N ILE A 68 -20.11 3.03 4.88
CA ILE A 68 -20.53 4.12 5.77
C ILE A 68 -19.32 4.53 6.60
N LEU A 69 -19.05 5.83 6.64
CA LEU A 69 -18.11 6.45 7.57
C LEU A 69 -18.83 6.71 8.90
N SER A 70 -18.34 6.12 9.98
CA SER A 70 -18.91 6.31 11.31
C SER A 70 -18.10 7.33 12.11
N ASP A 71 -18.76 8.38 12.58
CA ASP A 71 -18.18 9.41 13.47
C ASP A 71 -18.18 8.97 14.95
N ASN A 72 -18.74 7.78 15.24
CA ASN A 72 -18.89 7.30 16.61
C ASN A 72 -17.54 6.84 17.18
N GLN A 73 -16.92 7.71 17.98
CA GLN A 73 -15.75 7.45 18.82
C GLN A 73 -15.97 6.38 19.92
N LEU A 74 -17.08 5.63 19.90
CA LEU A 74 -17.51 4.72 20.96
C LEU A 74 -17.25 3.24 20.66
N THR A 75 -16.77 2.89 19.47
CA THR A 75 -16.34 1.52 19.18
C THR A 75 -14.88 1.34 19.61
N GLU A 76 -14.67 0.38 20.49
CA GLU A 76 -13.41 -0.06 21.09
C GLU A 76 -12.21 0.14 20.15
N ARG A 77 -11.21 0.93 20.59
CA ARG A 77 -9.96 1.12 19.81
C ARG A 77 -9.30 -0.24 19.60
N HIS A 78 -9.36 -0.74 18.37
CA HIS A 78 -8.66 -1.95 17.94
C HIS A 78 -7.33 -1.56 17.32
N TYR A 79 -6.23 -1.74 18.04
CA TYR A 79 -4.90 -1.44 17.48
C TYR A 79 -4.50 -2.48 16.43
N PHE A 80 -4.88 -2.25 15.17
CA PHE A 80 -4.40 -3.02 14.03
C PHE A 80 -3.34 -2.22 13.27
N PHE A 81 -2.15 -2.79 13.12
CA PHE A 81 -1.01 -2.08 12.55
C PHE A 81 -0.65 -2.68 11.18
N THR A 82 -0.94 -1.92 10.12
CA THR A 82 -0.54 -2.28 8.75
C THR A 82 -0.23 -1.04 7.91
N ALA A 83 0.71 -1.20 6.97
CA ALA A 83 1.04 -0.17 6.00
C ALA A 83 -0.16 0.20 5.12
N GLN A 84 -1.08 -0.75 4.91
CA GLN A 84 -2.29 -0.55 4.13
C GLN A 84 -3.20 0.55 4.69
N LEU A 85 -3.20 0.75 6.01
CA LEU A 85 -4.01 1.76 6.68
C LEU A 85 -3.64 3.18 6.23
N VAL A 86 -2.36 3.43 5.92
CA VAL A 86 -1.90 4.74 5.44
C VAL A 86 -2.58 5.07 4.11
N PHE A 87 -2.59 4.13 3.17
CA PHE A 87 -3.24 4.30 1.87
C PHE A 87 -4.75 4.45 2.01
N LEU A 88 -5.36 3.68 2.92
CA LEU A 88 -6.79 3.77 3.18
C LEU A 88 -7.19 5.12 3.77
N LYS A 89 -6.42 5.67 4.72
CA LYS A 89 -6.65 7.00 5.27
C LYS A 89 -6.51 8.09 4.20
N PHE A 90 -5.52 8.01 3.32
CA PHE A 90 -5.41 8.92 2.18
C PHE A 90 -6.64 8.81 1.25
N ALA A 91 -7.12 7.60 0.98
CA ALA A 91 -8.30 7.39 0.16
C ALA A 91 -9.55 7.98 0.80
N VAL A 92 -9.73 7.83 2.12
CA VAL A 92 -10.85 8.42 2.88
C VAL A 92 -10.82 9.94 2.78
N ILE A 93 -9.65 10.57 3.01
CA ILE A 93 -9.49 12.02 2.84
C ILE A 93 -9.86 12.44 1.42
N PHE A 94 -9.36 11.73 0.41
CA PHE A 94 -9.63 12.05 -0.98
C PHE A 94 -11.11 11.90 -1.34
N ASN A 95 -11.78 10.88 -0.82
CA ASN A 95 -13.23 10.68 -0.95
C ASN A 95 -14.03 11.81 -0.27
N GLN A 96 -13.64 12.20 0.94
CA GLN A 96 -14.32 13.28 1.69
C GLN A 96 -14.19 14.63 0.98
N LEU A 97 -13.08 14.88 0.31
CA LEU A 97 -12.85 16.12 -0.45
C LEU A 97 -13.64 16.19 -1.76
N LEU A 98 -13.90 15.05 -2.42
CA LEU A 98 -14.43 15.02 -3.78
C LEU A 98 -15.81 14.37 -3.94
N TYR A 99 -16.29 13.58 -2.98
CA TYR A 99 -17.50 12.77 -3.12
C TYR A 99 -18.47 12.93 -1.94
N SER A 100 -18.12 12.47 -0.74
CA SER A 100 -19.02 12.49 0.41
C SER A 100 -18.29 12.42 1.74
N SER A 101 -18.81 13.15 2.74
CA SER A 101 -18.33 13.10 4.12
C SER A 101 -18.83 11.87 4.89
N THR A 102 -19.92 11.25 4.46
CA THR A 102 -20.61 10.15 5.17
C THR A 102 -20.52 8.80 4.46
N GLU A 103 -20.29 8.80 3.14
CA GLU A 103 -20.13 7.58 2.34
C GLU A 103 -18.72 7.50 1.77
N PHE A 104 -18.06 6.36 1.94
CA PHE A 104 -16.78 6.05 1.32
C PHE A 104 -16.95 5.10 0.13
N ASP A 105 -16.37 5.44 -1.01
CA ASP A 105 -16.36 4.60 -2.21
C ASP A 105 -14.98 3.97 -2.43
N ILE A 106 -14.93 2.64 -2.57
CA ILE A 106 -13.70 1.85 -2.71
C ILE A 106 -12.89 2.22 -3.95
N ARG A 107 -13.50 2.86 -4.96
CA ARG A 107 -12.78 3.35 -6.14
C ARG A 107 -11.76 4.42 -5.78
N PHE A 108 -12.00 5.21 -4.73
CA PHE A 108 -11.01 6.17 -4.23
C PHE A 108 -9.78 5.46 -3.67
N LEU A 109 -9.95 4.28 -3.05
CA LEU A 109 -8.82 3.43 -2.66
C LEU A 109 -8.06 2.94 -3.88
N GLY A 110 -8.78 2.46 -4.90
CA GLY A 110 -8.17 2.03 -6.16
C GLY A 110 -7.39 3.13 -6.86
N MET A 111 -7.94 4.35 -6.94
CA MET A 111 -7.26 5.51 -7.49
C MET A 111 -6.02 5.90 -6.68
N THR A 112 -6.11 5.81 -5.35
CA THR A 112 -4.97 6.06 -4.46
C THR A 112 -3.84 5.09 -4.76
N TYR A 113 -4.13 3.78 -4.78
CA TYR A 113 -3.13 2.77 -5.15
C TYR A 113 -2.59 2.99 -6.57
N LEU A 114 -3.44 3.31 -7.55
CA LEU A 114 -3.00 3.58 -8.91
C LEU A 114 -2.03 4.77 -8.96
N GLY A 115 -2.31 5.86 -8.24
CA GLY A 115 -1.43 7.02 -8.17
C GLY A 115 -0.03 6.65 -7.68
N PHE A 116 0.07 5.96 -6.54
CA PHE A 116 1.35 5.50 -6.01
C PHE A 116 2.05 4.49 -6.94
N TYR A 117 1.29 3.55 -7.51
CA TYR A 117 1.80 2.57 -8.47
C TYR A 117 2.42 3.23 -9.71
N LEU A 118 1.74 4.23 -10.29
CA LEU A 118 2.21 4.99 -11.44
C LEU A 118 3.48 5.80 -11.11
N CYS A 119 3.55 6.42 -9.93
CA CYS A 119 4.74 7.12 -9.46
C CYS A 119 5.95 6.17 -9.34
N GLY A 120 5.75 4.98 -8.75
CA GLY A 120 6.79 3.95 -8.65
C GLY A 120 7.25 3.46 -10.03
N LEU A 121 6.31 3.15 -10.93
CA LEU A 121 6.63 2.73 -12.30
C LEU A 121 7.37 3.82 -13.08
N TYR A 122 6.97 5.08 -12.94
CA TYR A 122 7.67 6.20 -13.55
C TYR A 122 9.13 6.24 -13.11
N TRP A 123 9.40 6.11 -11.81
CA TRP A 123 10.76 6.08 -11.28
C TRP A 123 11.53 4.85 -11.76
N LEU A 124 10.97 3.65 -11.69
CA LEU A 124 11.62 2.42 -12.13
C LEU A 124 12.02 2.51 -13.62
N THR A 125 11.06 2.86 -14.47
CA THR A 125 11.26 2.93 -15.93
C THR A 125 12.28 3.99 -16.32
N LYS A 126 12.30 5.13 -15.61
CA LYS A 126 13.26 6.21 -15.85
C LYS A 126 14.69 5.76 -15.59
N VAL A 127 14.88 4.85 -14.64
CA VAL A 127 16.20 4.28 -14.35
C VAL A 127 16.54 3.17 -15.33
N VAL A 128 15.61 2.25 -15.59
CA VAL A 128 15.84 1.08 -16.47
C VAL A 128 16.13 1.51 -17.89
N PHE A 129 15.30 2.40 -18.44
CA PHE A 129 15.44 2.98 -19.77
C PHE A 129 16.04 4.38 -19.66
N PRO A 130 17.38 4.53 -19.70
CA PRO A 130 18.00 5.84 -19.75
C PRO A 130 17.47 6.61 -20.96
N ARG A 131 17.40 7.95 -20.82
CA ARG A 131 16.70 8.94 -21.67
C ARG A 131 16.89 8.85 -23.19
N ASN A 132 17.70 7.93 -23.70
CA ASN A 132 17.80 7.62 -25.11
C ASN A 132 16.45 7.18 -25.66
N THR A 133 15.87 8.05 -26.48
CA THR A 133 14.64 7.90 -27.24
C THR A 133 14.81 6.97 -28.44
N LYS A 134 15.67 5.94 -28.32
CA LYS A 134 15.80 4.94 -29.37
C LYS A 134 14.45 4.25 -29.54
N PRO A 135 14.01 3.98 -30.79
CA PRO A 135 12.72 3.35 -31.04
C PRO A 135 12.59 2.01 -30.30
N LYS A 136 13.70 1.25 -30.19
CA LYS A 136 13.79 0.01 -29.41
C LYS A 136 13.33 0.19 -27.95
N ASN A 137 13.85 1.19 -27.24
CA ASN A 137 13.52 1.44 -25.83
C ASN A 137 12.03 1.79 -25.64
N ARG A 138 11.38 2.42 -26.63
CA ARG A 138 9.96 2.75 -26.56
C ARG A 138 9.08 1.51 -26.77
N ILE A 139 9.50 0.60 -27.64
CA ILE A 139 8.82 -0.69 -27.86
C ILE A 139 8.94 -1.54 -26.59
N GLU A 140 10.13 -1.64 -26.00
CA GLU A 140 10.33 -2.37 -24.73
C GLU A 140 9.50 -1.78 -23.59
N ALA A 141 9.42 -0.44 -23.50
CA ALA A 141 8.59 0.23 -22.51
C ALA A 141 7.08 0.04 -22.76
N LEU A 142 6.65 -0.01 -24.01
CA LEU A 142 5.27 -0.37 -24.37
C LEU A 142 4.92 -1.78 -23.86
N PHE A 143 5.78 -2.77 -24.13
CA PHE A 143 5.59 -4.13 -23.62
C PHE A 143 5.59 -4.18 -22.09
N LEU A 144 6.53 -3.49 -21.44
CA LEU A 144 6.56 -3.42 -19.99
C LEU A 144 5.26 -2.83 -19.42
N GLY A 145 4.74 -1.75 -20.02
CA GLY A 145 3.47 -1.13 -19.61
C GLY A 145 2.27 -2.07 -19.77
N LEU A 146 2.21 -2.82 -20.87
CA LEU A 146 1.15 -3.81 -21.08
C LEU A 146 1.23 -4.96 -20.07
N VAL A 147 2.42 -5.51 -19.83
CA VAL A 147 2.64 -6.56 -18.83
C VAL A 147 2.27 -6.04 -17.43
N ALA A 148 2.77 -4.87 -17.05
CA ALA A 148 2.45 -4.25 -15.76
C ALA A 148 0.94 -4.03 -15.56
N ALA A 149 0.21 -3.68 -16.62
CA ALA A 149 -1.24 -3.48 -16.55
C ALA A 149 -2.05 -4.79 -16.57
N LEU A 150 -1.58 -5.81 -17.28
CA LEU A 150 -2.35 -7.03 -17.58
C LEU A 150 -2.08 -8.20 -16.63
N LEU A 151 -1.04 -8.15 -15.79
CA LEU A 151 -0.69 -9.20 -14.82
C LEU A 151 -1.73 -9.43 -13.68
N GLY A 152 -2.97 -8.98 -13.85
CA GLY A 152 -4.08 -9.20 -12.91
C GLY A 152 -4.01 -8.36 -11.63
N GLY A 153 -2.83 -7.88 -11.25
CA GLY A 153 -2.60 -7.14 -10.01
C GLY A 153 -3.47 -5.89 -9.85
N LEU A 154 -3.73 -5.16 -10.94
CA LEU A 154 -4.57 -3.96 -10.90
C LEU A 154 -6.04 -4.23 -10.52
N ARG A 155 -6.53 -5.47 -10.68
CA ARG A 155 -7.90 -5.83 -10.27
C ARG A 155 -8.08 -5.79 -8.75
N TYR A 156 -7.00 -5.98 -7.99
CA TYR A 156 -7.01 -5.92 -6.52
C TYR A 156 -7.02 -4.48 -5.99
N PHE A 157 -6.91 -3.46 -6.84
CA PHE A 157 -6.80 -2.08 -6.36
C PHE A 157 -8.12 -1.57 -5.75
N ASN A 158 -9.27 -2.07 -6.22
CA ASN A 158 -10.58 -1.82 -5.61
C ASN A 158 -10.92 -2.83 -4.51
N SER A 159 -9.95 -3.21 -3.68
CA SER A 159 -10.17 -4.20 -2.63
C SER A 159 -9.36 -3.89 -1.38
N PHE A 160 -9.79 -4.49 -0.27
CA PHE A 160 -9.04 -4.46 0.99
C PHE A 160 -7.94 -5.53 1.06
N TYR A 161 -7.61 -6.23 -0.03
CA TYR A 161 -6.43 -7.09 -0.04
C TYR A 161 -5.16 -6.26 0.13
N ASN A 162 -4.16 -6.85 0.78
CA ASN A 162 -2.85 -6.25 0.99
C ASN A 162 -1.96 -6.26 -0.27
N PHE A 163 -2.35 -7.03 -1.29
CA PHE A 163 -1.60 -7.23 -2.53
C PHE A 163 -1.20 -5.93 -3.25
N PRO A 164 -2.07 -4.90 -3.39
CA PRO A 164 -1.69 -3.63 -4.03
C PRO A 164 -0.51 -2.94 -3.35
N VAL A 165 -0.47 -2.94 -2.02
CA VAL A 165 0.60 -2.31 -1.24
C VAL A 165 1.90 -3.11 -1.39
N THR A 166 1.83 -4.44 -1.37
CA THR A 166 2.99 -5.31 -1.68
C THR A 166 3.54 -5.00 -3.07
N LEU A 167 2.67 -4.89 -4.08
CA LEU A 167 3.09 -4.62 -5.46
C LEU A 167 3.74 -3.23 -5.59
N ILE A 168 3.15 -2.20 -4.99
CA ILE A 168 3.68 -0.83 -4.97
C ILE A 168 5.06 -0.83 -4.31
N THR A 169 5.19 -1.39 -3.11
CA THR A 169 6.46 -1.39 -2.35
C THR A 169 7.57 -2.12 -3.09
N ILE A 170 7.29 -3.27 -3.72
CA ILE A 170 8.27 -3.99 -4.56
C ILE A 170 8.79 -3.11 -5.71
N ILE A 171 7.91 -2.35 -6.37
CA ILE A 171 8.33 -1.46 -7.47
C ILE A 171 9.23 -0.34 -6.95
N TYR A 172 8.89 0.28 -5.82
CA TYR A 172 9.72 1.33 -5.21
C TYR A 172 11.08 0.78 -4.76
N ILE A 173 11.11 -0.40 -4.13
CA ILE A 173 12.33 -1.09 -3.72
C ILE A 173 13.20 -1.39 -4.95
N THR A 174 12.60 -1.95 -6.01
CA THR A 174 13.32 -2.26 -7.24
C THR A 174 13.87 -0.98 -7.87
N ALA A 175 13.07 0.08 -7.97
CA ALA A 175 13.51 1.37 -8.49
C ALA A 175 14.67 1.95 -7.67
N ALA A 176 14.63 1.85 -6.34
CA ALA A 176 15.69 2.31 -5.46
C ALA A 176 16.98 1.50 -5.64
N CYS A 177 16.90 0.17 -5.71
CA CYS A 177 18.05 -0.70 -5.99
C CYS A 177 18.74 -0.34 -7.31
N PHE A 178 17.96 -0.21 -8.40
CA PHE A 178 18.51 0.21 -9.70
C PHE A 178 19.13 1.62 -9.65
N ASN A 179 18.53 2.54 -8.89
CA ASN A 179 19.10 3.89 -8.69
C ASN A 179 20.42 3.85 -7.91
N LEU A 180 20.54 3.04 -6.85
CA LEU A 180 21.79 2.88 -6.10
C LEU A 180 22.88 2.21 -6.94
N ILE A 181 22.50 1.27 -7.82
CA ILE A 181 23.43 0.62 -8.75
C ILE A 181 23.90 1.59 -9.84
N ARG A 182 23.10 2.57 -10.28
CA ARG A 182 23.50 3.49 -11.37
C ARG A 182 24.02 4.85 -10.88
N LEU A 183 23.64 5.32 -9.69
CA LEU A 183 23.97 6.64 -9.10
C LEU A 183 23.82 7.82 -10.07
N ASN A 184 22.79 7.77 -10.93
CA ASN A 184 22.88 8.62 -12.12
C ASN A 184 22.58 10.11 -11.88
N ARG A 185 21.85 10.51 -10.82
CA ARG A 185 21.46 11.94 -10.58
C ARG A 185 21.08 12.32 -9.14
N VAL A 186 20.88 11.37 -8.23
CA VAL A 186 20.31 11.61 -6.90
C VAL A 186 21.33 11.17 -5.84
N LYS A 187 21.37 11.90 -4.72
CA LYS A 187 22.24 11.59 -3.58
C LYS A 187 21.95 10.18 -3.07
N PHE A 188 23.02 9.43 -2.78
CA PHE A 188 22.95 8.05 -2.30
C PHE A 188 22.04 7.93 -1.07
N GLU A 189 22.15 8.88 -0.14
CA GLU A 189 21.39 8.92 1.10
C GLU A 189 19.88 9.02 0.85
N GLY A 190 19.47 9.86 -0.11
CA GLY A 190 18.04 10.03 -0.44
C GLY A 190 17.42 8.76 -1.02
N ILE A 191 18.15 8.07 -1.92
CA ILE A 191 17.69 6.80 -2.48
C ILE A 191 17.68 5.70 -1.41
N PHE A 192 18.68 5.70 -0.52
CA PHE A 192 18.74 4.76 0.60
C PHE A 192 17.56 4.94 1.56
N ILE A 193 17.20 6.18 1.91
CA ILE A 193 16.01 6.46 2.73
C ILE A 193 14.74 5.97 2.03
N SER A 194 14.60 6.22 0.72
CA SER A 194 13.47 5.70 -0.05
C SER A 194 13.40 4.17 -0.01
N LEU A 195 14.55 3.49 -0.06
CA LEU A 195 14.63 2.03 0.07
C LEU A 195 14.17 1.58 1.46
N LEU A 196 14.67 2.21 2.52
CA LEU A 196 14.29 1.89 3.91
C LEU A 196 12.79 2.05 4.15
N ILE A 197 12.21 3.16 3.68
CA ILE A 197 10.77 3.40 3.82
C ILE A 197 9.99 2.31 3.08
N SER A 198 10.40 1.98 1.86
CA SER A 198 9.68 0.99 1.04
C SER A 198 9.77 -0.42 1.61
N THR A 199 10.94 -0.83 2.12
CA THR A 199 11.11 -2.15 2.77
C THR A 199 10.35 -2.22 4.10
N SER A 200 10.34 -1.14 4.88
CA SER A 200 9.55 -1.07 6.12
C SER A 200 8.06 -1.22 5.83
N LEU A 201 7.54 -0.49 4.84
CA LEU A 201 6.15 -0.61 4.40
C LEU A 201 5.84 -2.03 3.90
N LEU A 202 6.76 -2.69 3.18
CA LEU A 202 6.57 -4.06 2.71
C LEU A 202 6.38 -5.05 3.86
N VAL A 203 7.23 -4.97 4.89
CA VAL A 203 7.16 -5.83 6.08
C VAL A 203 5.92 -5.52 6.91
N THR A 204 5.58 -4.24 7.06
CA THR A 204 4.40 -3.81 7.83
C THR A 204 3.09 -4.07 7.11
N ASN A 205 3.09 -4.26 5.79
CA ASN A 205 1.88 -4.59 5.04
C ASN A 205 1.33 -5.97 5.41
N ASP A 206 2.20 -6.98 5.44
CA ASP A 206 1.87 -8.35 5.85
C ASP A 206 3.15 -9.02 6.34
N PHE A 207 3.07 -9.68 7.50
CA PHE A 207 4.19 -10.48 8.02
C PHE A 207 4.68 -11.50 7.00
N LYS A 208 3.81 -12.07 6.15
CA LYS A 208 4.16 -13.02 5.09
C LYS A 208 5.17 -12.47 4.08
N ASN A 209 5.36 -11.16 3.99
CA ASN A 209 6.32 -10.54 3.08
C ASN A 209 7.77 -10.54 3.63
N TRP A 210 8.02 -11.10 4.82
CA TRP A 210 9.35 -11.07 5.46
C TRP A 210 10.46 -11.67 4.57
N TRP A 211 10.16 -12.72 3.81
CA TRP A 211 11.14 -13.38 2.93
C TRP A 211 11.54 -12.47 1.75
N MET A 212 10.59 -11.72 1.18
CA MET A 212 10.87 -10.73 0.14
C MET A 212 11.76 -9.61 0.67
N ALA A 213 11.46 -9.12 1.88
CA ALA A 213 12.27 -8.11 2.53
C ALA A 213 13.71 -8.59 2.79
N GLY A 214 13.87 -9.86 3.19
CA GLY A 214 15.18 -10.51 3.35
C GLY A 214 16.00 -10.54 2.06
N ILE A 215 15.40 -10.89 0.92
CA ILE A 215 16.08 -10.88 -0.39
C ILE A 215 16.56 -9.47 -0.73
N PHE A 216 15.72 -8.45 -0.52
CA PHE A 216 16.11 -7.06 -0.78
C PHE A 216 17.16 -6.54 0.18
N PHE A 217 17.16 -7.02 1.43
CA PHE A 217 18.23 -6.72 2.38
C PHE A 217 19.58 -7.30 1.94
N ILE A 218 19.61 -8.54 1.45
CA ILE A 218 20.84 -9.14 0.90
C ILE A 218 21.33 -8.34 -0.31
N LEU A 219 20.43 -7.98 -1.24
CA LEU A 219 20.77 -7.14 -2.38
C LEU A 219 21.33 -5.77 -1.95
N LEU A 220 20.74 -5.16 -0.93
CA LEU A 220 21.24 -3.91 -0.36
C LEU A 220 22.66 -4.06 0.21
N CYS A 221 22.94 -5.12 0.96
CA CYS A 221 24.27 -5.39 1.49
C CYS A 221 25.32 -5.46 0.36
N VAL A 222 25.00 -6.17 -0.73
CA VAL A 222 25.88 -6.25 -1.90
C VAL A 222 26.09 -4.88 -2.54
N ILE A 223 25.03 -4.10 -2.75
CA ILE A 223 25.11 -2.77 -3.36
C ILE A 223 25.94 -1.81 -2.50
N VAL A 224 25.69 -1.76 -1.19
CA VAL A 224 26.44 -0.93 -0.24
C VAL A 224 27.92 -1.33 -0.22
N TRP A 225 28.20 -2.64 -0.23
CA TRP A 225 29.57 -3.16 -0.27
C TRP A 225 30.33 -2.74 -1.52
N MET A 226 29.67 -2.80 -2.68
CA MET A 226 30.26 -2.39 -3.97
C MET A 226 30.44 -0.87 -4.09
N ARG A 227 29.58 -0.07 -3.42
CA ARG A 227 29.52 1.38 -3.63
C ARG A 227 30.31 2.20 -2.63
N LEU A 228 30.43 1.76 -1.39
CA LEU A 228 31.11 2.51 -0.34
C LEU A 228 32.44 1.83 0.01
N SER A 229 33.53 2.58 -0.13
CA SER A 229 34.87 2.13 0.27
C SER A 229 35.07 2.21 1.79
N ASP A 230 34.44 3.20 2.44
CA ASP A 230 34.53 3.43 3.87
C ASP A 230 33.76 2.37 4.67
N ALA A 231 34.50 1.57 5.45
CA ALA A 231 33.96 0.50 6.26
C ALA A 231 32.96 1.00 7.32
N LYS A 232 33.17 2.17 7.91
CA LYS A 232 32.26 2.74 8.91
C LYS A 232 30.93 3.11 8.26
N LYS A 233 30.98 3.81 7.11
CA LYS A 233 29.77 4.16 6.37
C LYS A 233 28.99 2.93 5.92
N ARG A 234 29.67 1.90 5.39
CA ARG A 234 29.04 0.61 5.06
C ARG A 234 28.28 0.03 6.25
N MET A 235 28.95 -0.03 7.41
CA MET A 235 28.35 -0.56 8.62
C MET A 235 27.13 0.26 9.05
N TYR A 236 27.20 1.59 9.03
CA TYR A 236 26.06 2.45 9.36
C TYR A 236 24.85 2.19 8.46
N PHE A 237 25.03 2.13 7.14
CA PHE A 237 23.94 1.87 6.21
C PHE A 237 23.36 0.46 6.40
N ILE A 238 24.19 -0.58 6.49
CA ILE A 238 23.71 -1.96 6.68
C ILE A 238 22.99 -2.12 8.03
N ALA A 239 23.59 -1.61 9.12
CA ALA A 239 23.01 -1.69 10.46
C ALA A 239 21.68 -0.93 10.55
N SER A 240 21.58 0.26 9.95
CA SER A 240 20.33 1.02 9.92
C SER A 240 19.22 0.28 9.16
N ALA A 241 19.55 -0.37 8.04
CA ALA A 241 18.58 -1.17 7.28
C ALA A 241 18.12 -2.40 8.06
N PHE A 242 19.04 -3.09 8.73
CA PHE A 242 18.75 -4.25 9.54
C PHE A 242 17.86 -3.89 10.74
N LEU A 243 18.22 -2.83 11.47
CA LEU A 243 17.43 -2.33 12.59
C LEU A 243 16.01 -1.93 12.15
N MET A 244 15.88 -1.19 11.05
CA MET A 244 14.57 -0.77 10.55
C MET A 244 13.68 -1.96 10.17
N MET A 245 14.27 -3.01 9.58
CA MET A 245 13.55 -4.23 9.23
C MET A 245 13.09 -4.99 10.48
N ILE A 246 13.94 -5.10 11.51
CA ILE A 246 13.59 -5.73 12.80
C ILE A 246 12.47 -4.94 13.48
N ILE A 247 12.60 -3.62 13.58
CA ILE A 247 11.58 -2.76 14.22
C ILE A 247 10.25 -2.91 13.49
N SER A 248 10.25 -2.88 12.15
CA SER A 248 9.05 -3.04 11.35
C SER A 248 8.40 -4.42 11.53
N GLY A 249 9.21 -5.49 11.53
CA GLY A 249 8.73 -6.85 11.74
C GLY A 249 8.18 -7.07 13.15
N TRP A 250 8.90 -6.58 14.16
CA TRP A 250 8.47 -6.65 15.56
C TRP A 250 7.17 -5.89 15.79
N ALA A 251 7.06 -4.66 15.29
CA ALA A 251 5.83 -3.86 15.42
C ALA A 251 4.64 -4.58 14.80
N THR A 252 4.81 -5.11 13.59
CA THR A 252 3.75 -5.83 12.87
C THR A 252 3.31 -7.08 13.64
N TYR A 253 4.26 -7.86 14.17
CA TYR A 253 3.96 -9.04 14.98
C TYR A 253 3.26 -8.67 16.29
N HIS A 254 3.79 -7.68 17.01
CA HIS A 254 3.29 -7.31 18.33
C HIS A 254 1.87 -6.74 18.27
N PHE A 255 1.59 -5.81 17.36
CA PHE A 255 0.27 -5.18 17.26
C PHE A 255 -0.79 -6.10 16.63
N ASN A 256 -0.40 -6.99 15.72
CA ASN A 256 -1.36 -7.88 15.06
C ASN A 256 -1.54 -9.23 15.78
N ASN A 257 -0.92 -9.42 16.93
CA ASN A 257 -1.11 -10.64 17.73
C ASN A 257 -2.54 -10.73 18.27
N PRO A 258 -3.22 -11.88 18.13
CA PRO A 258 -4.63 -12.02 18.52
C PRO A 258 -4.89 -11.75 20.00
N LYS A 259 -3.89 -12.01 20.87
CA LYS A 259 -3.96 -11.67 22.30
C LYS A 259 -4.03 -10.17 22.58
N ASN A 260 -3.45 -9.36 21.69
CA ASN A 260 -3.42 -7.90 21.80
C ASN A 260 -4.60 -7.24 21.04
N LEU A 261 -5.16 -7.95 20.05
CA LEU A 261 -6.38 -7.57 19.34
C LEU A 261 -7.66 -7.89 20.15
N ALA A 262 -7.57 -8.83 21.09
CA ALA A 262 -8.64 -9.15 22.01
C ALA A 262 -8.72 -8.09 23.13
N VAL A 263 -9.85 -7.37 23.18
CA VAL A 263 -10.21 -6.57 24.35
C VAL A 263 -10.27 -7.50 25.57
N PRO A 264 -9.71 -7.13 26.74
CA PRO A 264 -9.92 -7.90 27.95
C PRO A 264 -11.43 -7.98 28.23
N GLN A 265 -12.00 -9.18 28.08
CA GLN A 265 -13.42 -9.50 28.33
C GLN A 265 -13.92 -9.06 29.72
N ASN A 266 -13.00 -8.70 30.63
CA ASN A 266 -13.29 -8.23 31.97
C ASN A 266 -14.17 -6.96 32.03
N LYS A 267 -14.11 -6.02 31.07
CA LYS A 267 -14.95 -4.80 31.16
C LYS A 267 -16.41 -5.01 30.73
N VAL A 268 -16.66 -5.86 29.74
CA VAL A 268 -18.02 -6.20 29.29
C VAL A 268 -18.71 -7.12 30.30
N GLN A 269 -17.97 -8.07 30.89
CA GLN A 269 -18.49 -8.90 31.97
C GLN A 269 -18.74 -8.12 33.27
N LEU A 270 -17.88 -7.15 33.65
CA LEU A 270 -18.15 -6.29 34.81
C LEU A 270 -19.39 -5.43 34.60
N LYS A 271 -19.58 -4.84 33.41
CA LYS A 271 -20.75 -4.01 33.12
C LYS A 271 -22.06 -4.82 33.15
N ASN A 272 -22.03 -6.06 32.64
CA ASN A 272 -23.15 -6.99 32.71
C ASN A 272 -23.37 -7.61 34.11
N LYS A 273 -22.34 -7.63 34.98
CA LYS A 273 -22.49 -8.00 36.40
C LYS A 273 -23.06 -6.84 37.22
N LEU A 274 -22.62 -5.61 36.96
CA LEU A 274 -23.08 -4.40 37.63
C LEU A 274 -24.52 -4.03 37.24
N SER A 275 -24.93 -4.28 35.98
CA SER A 275 -26.32 -4.06 35.52
C SER A 275 -27.31 -5.14 35.98
N LYS A 276 -26.82 -6.21 36.61
CA LYS A 276 -27.64 -7.30 37.19
C LYS A 276 -27.75 -7.20 38.71
N LEU A 277 -27.10 -6.21 39.34
CA LEU A 277 -27.32 -5.93 40.75
C LEU A 277 -28.66 -5.20 40.90
N PRO A 278 -29.57 -5.66 41.77
CA PRO A 278 -30.82 -4.95 42.02
C PRO A 278 -30.52 -3.55 42.57
N PRO A 279 -31.35 -2.54 42.27
CA PRO A 279 -31.18 -1.21 42.82
C PRO A 279 -31.19 -1.29 44.35
N ASN A 280 -30.17 -0.68 44.96
CA ASN A 280 -30.04 -0.61 46.41
C ASN A 280 -31.25 0.16 46.96
N LYS A 281 -32.04 -0.49 47.81
CA LYS A 281 -33.34 0.00 48.29
C LYS A 281 -33.25 1.04 49.41
N ASN A 282 -32.09 1.70 49.57
CA ASN A 282 -31.79 2.51 50.75
C ASN A 282 -31.48 3.99 50.46
N ASP A 283 -31.86 4.52 49.30
CA ASP A 283 -31.78 5.97 49.04
C ASP A 283 -33.19 6.55 48.83
N PHE A 284 -33.86 6.84 49.96
CA PHE A 284 -34.88 7.88 50.11
C PHE A 284 -34.48 8.75 51.31
#